data_AF-A0A530R0T8-F1
#
_entry.id   AF-A0A530R0T8-F1
#
_cell.length_a   1.000
_cell.length_b   1.000
_cell.length_c   1.000
_cell.angle_alpha   90.00
_cell.angle_beta   90.00
_cell.angle_gamma   90.00
#
_symmetry.space_group_name_H-M   'P 1'
#
loop_
_entity.id
_entity.type
_entity.pdbx_description
1 polymer ?
#
loop_
_entity_poly.entity_id
_entity_poly.type
_entity_poly.pdbx_seq_one_letter_code
_entity_poly.pdbx_strand_id
1 'polypeptide(L)'
;MIPAHVERLLPYLFLLALTCIAVAFRPLLPVDETRYLSVTWEMYLSGQIFVPTMNFAPYLQKPPLLFWLIDLAWDIFGASRVAAMLVIFVASSLVIWLT
;
A
#
# COMPACT_ATOMS: atom_id res chain seq x y z
N MET A 1 35.23 -8.15 -2.79
CA MET A 1 34.40 -7.38 -3.75
C MET A 1 33.05 -8.06 -3.84
N ILE A 2 31.96 -7.34 -3.57
CA ILE A 2 30.61 -7.87 -3.74
C ILE A 2 30.33 -7.94 -5.26
N PRO A 3 29.69 -9.00 -5.78
CA PRO A 3 29.33 -9.04 -7.20
C PRO A 3 28.35 -7.92 -7.57
N ALA A 4 28.54 -7.26 -8.71
CA ALA A 4 27.72 -6.11 -9.12
C ALA A 4 26.21 -6.39 -9.21
N HIS A 5 25.80 -7.64 -9.47
CA HIS A 5 24.39 -8.04 -9.46
C HIS A 5 23.81 -8.07 -8.04
N VAL A 6 24.62 -8.43 -7.03
CA VAL A 6 24.21 -8.42 -5.62
C VAL A 6 24.04 -6.99 -5.14
N GLU A 7 24.94 -6.08 -5.53
CA GLU A 7 24.84 -4.65 -5.17
C GLU A 7 23.54 -4.02 -5.65
N ARG A 8 23.05 -4.39 -6.85
CA ARG A 8 21.76 -3.93 -7.38
C ARG A 8 20.55 -4.45 -6.60
N LEU A 9 20.67 -5.60 -5.92
CA LEU A 9 19.57 -6.20 -5.15
C LEU A 9 19.50 -5.68 -3.71
N LEU A 10 20.61 -5.16 -3.17
CA LEU A 10 20.67 -4.64 -1.80
C LEU A 10 19.54 -3.65 -1.43
N PRO A 11 19.19 -2.62 -2.22
CA PRO A 11 18.13 -1.69 -1.83
C PRO A 11 16.75 -2.35 -1.73
N TYR A 12 16.46 -3.33 -2.59
CA TYR A 12 15.21 -4.08 -2.54
C TYR A 12 15.14 -5.01 -1.33
N LEU A 13 16.24 -5.68 -1.00
CA LEU A 13 16.32 -6.53 0.20
C LEU A 13 16.21 -5.70 1.48
N PHE A 14 16.83 -4.52 1.50
CA PHE A 14 16.70 -3.59 2.61
C PHE A 14 15.27 -3.09 2.77
N LEU A 15 14.62 -2.67 1.68
CA LEU A 15 13.23 -2.27 1.68
C LEU A 15 12.30 -3.41 2.15
N LEU A 16 12.52 -4.63 1.66
CA LEU A 16 11.75 -5.80 2.07
C LEU A 16 11.88 -6.05 3.58
N ALA A 17 13.10 -5.97 4.11
CA ALA A 17 13.32 -6.12 5.55
C ALA A 17 12.56 -5.06 6.37
N LEU A 18 12.59 -3.80 5.94
CA LEU A 18 11.83 -2.72 6.59
C LEU A 18 10.32 -2.96 6.53
N THR A 19 9.78 -3.37 5.37
CA THR A 19 8.36 -3.68 5.22
C THR A 19 7.96 -4.85 6.12
N CYS A 20 8.75 -5.93 6.18
CA CYS A 20 8.49 -7.07 7.07
C CYS A 20 8.49 -6.66 8.55
N ILE A 21 9.43 -5.81 8.98
CA ILE A 21 9.47 -5.28 10.35
C ILE A 21 8.23 -4.43 10.64
N ALA A 22 7.84 -3.54 9.73
CA ALA A 22 6.64 -2.71 9.89
C ALA A 22 5.36 -3.56 9.94
N VAL A 23 5.29 -4.63 9.15
CA VAL A 23 4.21 -5.61 9.20
C VAL A 23 4.23 -6.40 10.52
N ALA A 24 5.38 -6.78 11.05
CA ALA A 24 5.40 -7.59 12.27
C ALA A 24 5.08 -6.77 13.54
N PHE A 25 5.62 -5.55 13.65
CA PHE A 25 5.70 -4.88 14.95
C PHE A 25 4.86 -3.62 15.09
N ARG A 26 4.31 -3.09 13.99
CA ARG A 26 3.69 -1.77 14.00
C ARG A 26 2.24 -1.84 13.50
N PRO A 27 1.27 -1.33 14.29
CA PRO A 27 -0.11 -1.26 13.86
C PRO A 27 -0.29 -0.20 12.78
N LEU A 28 -1.51 -0.09 12.25
CA LEU A 28 -1.88 1.05 11.40
C LEU A 28 -1.73 2.35 12.18
N LEU A 29 -1.00 3.31 11.62
CA LEU A 29 -0.80 4.58 12.29
C LEU A 29 -1.96 5.54 11.99
N PRO A 30 -2.59 6.10 13.02
CA PRO A 30 -3.47 7.24 12.83
C PRO A 30 -2.65 8.48 12.45
N VAL A 31 -3.20 9.44 11.70
CA VAL A 31 -4.58 9.44 11.15
C VAL A 31 -4.61 8.90 9.72
N ASP A 32 -3.49 8.93 9.00
CA ASP A 32 -3.50 8.77 7.55
C ASP A 32 -3.76 7.32 7.11
N GLU A 33 -3.10 6.34 7.70
CA GLU A 33 -3.25 4.95 7.24
C GLU A 33 -4.62 4.38 7.62
N THR A 34 -5.09 4.69 8.82
CA THR A 34 -6.44 4.29 9.22
C THR A 34 -7.47 4.94 8.31
N ARG A 35 -7.32 6.23 7.98
CA ARG A 35 -8.21 6.92 7.04
C ARG A 35 -8.19 6.30 5.65
N TYR A 36 -7.02 6.07 5.06
CA TYR A 36 -6.95 5.52 3.71
C TYR A 36 -7.50 4.10 3.61
N LEU A 37 -7.28 3.28 4.65
CA LEU A 37 -7.86 1.95 4.69
C LEU A 37 -9.37 1.98 4.95
N SER A 38 -9.88 2.90 5.76
CA SER A 38 -11.33 3.09 5.91
C SER A 38 -12.00 3.50 4.59
N VAL A 39 -11.40 4.43 3.84
CA VAL A 39 -11.90 4.83 2.52
C VAL A 39 -11.88 3.66 1.56
N THR A 40 -10.75 2.94 1.49
CA THR A 40 -10.63 1.78 0.60
C THR A 40 -11.60 0.66 1.00
N TRP A 41 -11.85 0.46 2.30
CA TRP A 41 -12.83 -0.51 2.80
C TRP A 41 -14.25 -0.19 2.36
N GLU A 42 -14.68 1.06 2.45
CA GLU A 42 -16.00 1.46 1.94
C GLU A 42 -16.10 1.32 0.41
N MET A 43 -15.04 1.67 -0.33
CA MET A 43 -14.99 1.47 -1.78
C MET A 43 -15.09 -0.01 -2.14
N TYR A 44 -14.30 -0.87 -1.49
CA TYR A 44 -14.26 -2.32 -1.70
C TYR A 44 -15.63 -2.97 -1.43
N LEU A 45 -16.28 -2.60 -0.33
CA LEU A 45 -17.61 -3.14 0.02
C LEU A 45 -18.73 -2.63 -0.88
N SER A 46 -18.66 -1.37 -1.33
CA SER A 46 -19.72 -0.75 -2.14
C SER A 46 -19.55 -0.97 -3.64
N GLY A 47 -18.35 -1.35 -4.09
CA GLY A 47 -17.97 -1.37 -5.51
C GLY A 47 -17.88 0.02 -6.15
N GLN A 48 -18.00 1.11 -5.38
CA GLN A 48 -17.93 2.47 -5.90
C GLN A 48 -16.48 2.93 -6.05
N ILE A 49 -15.89 2.62 -7.20
CA ILE A 49 -14.48 2.95 -7.47
C ILE A 49 -14.23 4.44 -7.79
N PHE A 50 -15.24 5.19 -8.25
CA PHE A 50 -15.04 6.58 -8.71
C PHE A 50 -15.22 7.62 -7.61
N VAL A 51 -16.16 7.40 -6.70
CA VAL A 51 -16.49 8.33 -5.62
C VAL A 51 -16.11 7.67 -4.30
N PRO A 52 -14.86 7.85 -3.82
CA PRO A 52 -14.46 7.38 -2.51
C PRO A 52 -15.37 7.96 -1.43
N THR A 53 -15.74 7.15 -0.44
CA THR A 53 -16.47 7.59 0.74
C THR A 53 -15.70 7.30 2.02
N MET A 54 -15.96 8.11 3.05
CA MET A 54 -15.51 7.88 4.41
C MET A 54 -16.64 8.20 5.37
N ASN A 55 -17.00 7.26 6.22
CA ASN A 55 -18.18 7.33 7.09
C ASN A 55 -19.43 7.72 6.30
N PHE A 56 -19.63 7.10 5.13
CA PHE A 56 -20.77 7.34 4.23
C PHE A 56 -20.85 8.75 3.61
N ALA A 57 -19.81 9.57 3.75
CA ALA A 57 -19.71 10.88 3.12
C ALA A 57 -18.65 10.89 2.00
N PRO A 58 -18.83 11.65 0.90
CA PRO A 58 -17.82 11.73 -0.16
C PRO A 58 -16.47 12.24 0.36
N TYR A 59 -15.39 11.53 0.00
CA TYR A 59 -14.01 11.81 0.37
C TYR A 59 -13.20 12.27 -0.85
N LEU A 60 -13.41 13.51 -1.30
CA LEU A 60 -12.81 14.03 -2.55
C LEU A 60 -11.50 14.82 -2.33
N GLN A 61 -10.91 14.73 -1.14
CA GLN A 61 -9.71 15.50 -0.77
C GLN A 61 -8.41 14.93 -1.37
N LYS A 62 -8.44 13.70 -1.89
CA LYS A 62 -7.29 13.01 -2.50
C LYS A 62 -7.71 12.30 -3.79
N PRO A 63 -6.82 12.21 -4.79
CA PRO A 63 -7.08 11.40 -5.97
C PRO A 63 -7.15 9.90 -5.61
N PRO A 64 -7.95 9.10 -6.33
CA PRO A 64 -8.30 7.73 -5.92
C PRO A 64 -7.25 6.66 -6.21
N LEU A 65 -6.13 7.00 -6.86
CA LEU A 65 -5.13 6.02 -7.32
C LEU A 65 -4.65 5.06 -6.21
N LEU A 66 -4.35 5.60 -5.02
CA LEU A 66 -3.90 4.76 -3.90
C LEU A 66 -5.00 3.77 -3.48
N PHE A 67 -6.26 4.21 -3.46
CA PHE A 67 -7.38 3.36 -3.10
C PHE A 67 -7.55 2.24 -4.14
N TRP A 68 -7.49 2.56 -5.44
CA TRP A 68 -7.55 1.54 -6.50
C TRP A 68 -6.45 0.50 -6.41
N LEU A 69 -5.22 0.89 -6.07
CA LEU A 69 -4.13 -0.06 -5.92
C LEU A 69 -4.29 -0.96 -4.71
N ILE A 70 -4.82 -0.44 -3.60
CA ILE A 70 -5.11 -1.23 -2.40
C ILE A 70 -6.29 -2.17 -2.68
N ASP A 71 -7.35 -1.67 -3.32
CA ASP A 71 -8.53 -2.42 -3.75
C ASP A 71 -8.13 -3.61 -4.63
N LEU A 72 -7.30 -3.37 -5.65
CA LEU A 72 -6.73 -4.42 -6.51
C LEU A 72 -5.89 -5.45 -5.72
N ALA A 73 -5.09 -4.99 -4.76
CA ALA A 73 -4.32 -5.90 -3.91
C ALA A 73 -5.25 -6.75 -3.02
N TRP A 74 -6.36 -6.19 -2.55
CA TRP A 74 -7.37 -6.90 -1.78
C TRP A 74 -8.16 -7.91 -2.61
N ASP A 75 -8.45 -7.61 -3.88
CA ASP A 75 -9.05 -8.58 -4.82
C ASP A 75 -8.17 -9.82 -5.00
N ILE A 76 -6.84 -9.66 -5.02
CA ILE A 76 -5.89 -10.75 -5.27
C ILE A 76 -5.56 -11.54 -4.00
N PHE A 77 -5.31 -10.84 -2.89
CA PHE A 77 -4.75 -11.44 -1.66
C PHE A 77 -5.73 -11.49 -0.48
N GLY A 78 -6.93 -10.92 -0.65
CA GLY A 78 -7.90 -10.71 0.42
C GLY A 78 -7.64 -9.43 1.21
N ALA A 79 -8.73 -8.84 1.73
CA ALA A 79 -8.69 -7.61 2.50
C ALA A 79 -7.87 -7.77 3.78
N SER A 80 -6.70 -7.15 3.80
CA SER A 80 -5.77 -7.22 4.92
C SER A 80 -4.80 -6.03 4.92
N ARG A 81 -4.23 -5.74 6.09
CA ARG A 81 -3.17 -4.74 6.23
C ARG A 81 -1.93 -5.10 5.39
N VAL A 82 -1.58 -6.39 5.34
CA VAL A 82 -0.39 -6.84 4.63
C VAL A 82 -0.54 -6.61 3.13
N ALA A 83 -1.70 -6.95 2.56
CA ALA A 83 -1.99 -6.69 1.15
C ALA A 83 -1.94 -5.19 0.82
N ALA A 84 -2.46 -4.32 1.71
CA ALA A 84 -2.36 -2.88 1.50
C ALA A 84 -0.90 -2.36 1.57
N MET A 85 -0.09 -2.89 2.48
CA MET A 85 1.34 -2.52 2.59
C MET A 85 2.17 -3.03 1.40
N LEU A 86 1.74 -4.10 0.74
CA LEU A 86 2.39 -4.59 -0.48
C LEU A 86 2.38 -3.52 -1.59
N VAL A 87 1.32 -2.71 -1.68
CA VAL A 87 1.24 -1.59 -2.64
C VAL A 87 2.39 -0.61 -2.42
N ILE A 88 2.68 -0.26 -1.17
CA ILE A 88 3.76 0.68 -0.82
C ILE A 88 5.12 0.07 -1.15
N PHE A 89 5.31 -1.23 -0.87
CA PHE A 89 6.53 -1.96 -1.22
C PHE A 89 6.77 -1.99 -2.74
N VAL A 90 5.76 -2.32 -3.53
CA VAL A 90 5.85 -2.37 -4.99
C VAL A 90 6.09 -0.98 -5.57
N ALA A 91 5.37 0.04 -5.11
CA ALA A 91 5.57 1.41 -5.57
C ALA A 91 6.98 1.92 -5.25
N SER A 92 7.49 1.67 -4.04
CA SER A 92 8.84 2.06 -3.64
C SER A 92 9.91 1.29 -4.42
N SER A 93 9.71 -0.01 -4.65
CA SER A 93 10.60 -0.83 -5.49
C SER A 93 10.65 -0.32 -6.92
N LEU A 94 9.49 0.08 -7.48
CA LEU A 94 9.41 0.65 -8.82
C LEU A 94 10.17 1.99 -8.90
N VAL A 95 10.06 2.84 -7.88
CA VAL A 95 10.82 4.10 -7.81
C VAL A 95 12.32 3.84 -7.80
N ILE A 96 12.79 2.90 -6.97
CA ILE A 96 14.21 2.50 -6.93
C ILE A 96 14.69 1.99 -8.29
N TRP A 97 13.83 1.27 -9.03
CA TRP A 97 14.19 0.77 -10.36
C TRP A 97 14.30 1.88 -11.42
N LEU A 98 13.52 2.96 -11.26
CA LEU A 98 13.47 4.07 -12.21
C LEU A 98 14.59 5.12 -12.03
N THR A 99 15.29 5.11 -10.89
CA THR A 99 16.34 6.09 -10.53
C THR A 99 17.72 5.45 -10.53
#